data_AF-A0A932RQV7-F1
#
_entry.id   AF-A0A932RQV7-F1
#
_cell.length_a   1.000
_cell.length_b   1.000
_cell.length_c   1.000
_cell.angle_alpha   90.00
_cell.angle_beta   90.00
_cell.angle_gamma   90.00
#
_symmetry.space_group_name_H-M   'P 1'
#
loop_
_entity.id
_entity.type
_entity.pdbx_description
1 polymer ?
#
loop_
_entity_poly.entity_id
_entity_poly.type
_entity_poly.pdbx_seq_one_letter_code
_entity_poly.pdbx_strand_id
1 'polypeptide(L)'
;MTTATRRSRAASPAAQGWAGPWRSYDLVKEFVVALLAMTLLTVGFAAVFSSPDEKPITLQGWAQADPNDFVATAVSELNGSSGTAEYGPPYNTAADGQKIGPLVLQKWGGVRTPVDTASDFVLTPLRSVPGDTELSTAMATYAAASADQQTSWATSYGDALTNAPDGDPAKVAAGEYGPVPVLTGRLLTLAQSGGLDGALVSEGSQFYASDFTKPLLFLADSGYLEDQARAQHLGGDQWGMMNETGNYPGQAWLWLYTFWYQVPPFSTSDNADALVWGLMAVLTLVMVFVPFIPGIRSIPRAIPVYRLIWRAHYRRPTG
;
A
#
# COMPACT_ATOMS: atom_id res chain seq x y z
N MET A 1 -72.72 26.43 -18.89
CA MET A 1 -71.92 25.60 -19.81
C MET A 1 -70.69 26.42 -20.17
N THR A 2 -69.58 26.20 -19.45
CA THR A 2 -68.40 27.07 -19.50
C THR A 2 -67.31 26.32 -20.25
N THR A 3 -67.05 26.73 -21.48
CA THR A 3 -66.07 26.08 -22.37
C THR A 3 -64.66 26.42 -21.88
N ALA A 4 -63.98 25.44 -21.28
CA ALA A 4 -62.59 25.56 -20.88
C ALA A 4 -61.70 25.63 -22.13
N THR A 5 -61.12 26.80 -22.40
CA THR A 5 -60.12 26.98 -23.46
C THR A 5 -58.87 26.22 -23.08
N ARG A 6 -58.64 25.07 -23.73
CA ARG A 6 -57.45 24.24 -23.54
C ARG A 6 -56.24 25.02 -24.05
N ARG A 7 -55.50 25.68 -23.15
CA ARG A 7 -54.19 26.28 -23.46
C ARG A 7 -53.28 25.15 -23.95
N SER A 8 -52.97 25.13 -25.25
CA SER A 8 -51.98 24.21 -25.81
C SER A 8 -50.65 24.46 -25.10
N ARG A 9 -50.12 23.44 -24.43
CA ARG A 9 -48.76 23.47 -23.89
C ARG A 9 -47.83 23.74 -25.08
N ALA A 10 -47.08 24.84 -25.04
CA ALA A 10 -46.07 25.13 -26.06
C ALA A 10 -45.17 23.89 -26.22
N ALA A 11 -44.92 23.48 -27.45
CA ALA A 11 -44.09 22.32 -27.75
C ALA A 11 -42.73 22.47 -27.05
N SER A 12 -42.22 21.37 -26.48
CA SER A 12 -40.90 21.36 -25.83
C SER A 12 -39.87 21.94 -26.80
N PRO A 13 -39.03 22.92 -26.40
CA PRO A 13 -38.01 23.50 -27.29
C PRO A 13 -37.07 22.44 -27.91
N ALA A 14 -36.91 21.29 -27.24
CA ALA A 14 -36.15 20.15 -27.75
C ALA A 14 -36.84 19.38 -28.90
N ALA A 15 -38.14 19.61 -29.13
CA ALA A 15 -38.92 19.02 -30.22
C ALA A 15 -39.04 19.96 -31.44
N GLN A 16 -38.49 21.17 -31.36
CA GLN A 16 -38.44 22.09 -32.50
C GLN A 16 -37.26 21.72 -33.41
N GLY A 17 -37.52 21.55 -34.71
CA GLY A 17 -36.48 21.31 -35.70
C GLY A 17 -35.48 22.46 -35.73
N TRP A 18 -34.18 22.14 -35.81
CA TRP A 18 -33.11 23.14 -35.85
C TRP A 18 -33.26 24.05 -37.08
N ALA A 19 -33.50 25.34 -36.84
CA ALA A 19 -33.66 26.36 -37.89
C ALA A 19 -32.39 27.19 -38.15
N GLY A 20 -31.28 26.88 -37.46
CA GLY A 20 -30.00 27.54 -37.66
C GLY A 20 -29.21 27.01 -38.86
N PRO A 21 -28.14 27.70 -39.28
CA PRO A 21 -27.27 27.21 -40.33
C PRO A 21 -26.61 25.88 -39.92
N TRP A 22 -26.59 24.91 -40.85
CA TRP A 22 -25.82 23.68 -40.69
C TRP A 22 -24.40 23.93 -41.19
N ARG A 23 -23.40 23.63 -40.37
CA ARG A 23 -22.00 23.60 -40.80
C ARG A 23 -21.71 22.22 -41.37
N SER A 24 -21.14 22.15 -42.57
CA SER A 24 -20.59 20.91 -43.10
C SER A 24 -19.47 20.43 -42.16
N TYR A 25 -19.70 19.28 -41.52
CA TYR A 25 -18.79 18.69 -40.54
C TYR A 25 -18.31 17.35 -41.09
N ASP A 26 -17.04 17.29 -41.49
CA ASP A 26 -16.43 16.05 -41.92
C ASP A 26 -15.94 15.29 -40.69
N LEU A 27 -16.76 14.33 -40.26
CA LEU A 27 -16.49 13.49 -39.10
C LEU A 27 -15.15 12.75 -39.22
N VAL A 28 -14.77 12.32 -40.43
CA VAL A 28 -13.54 11.56 -40.64
C VAL A 28 -12.33 12.46 -40.48
N LYS A 29 -12.36 13.65 -41.09
CA LYS A 29 -11.29 14.64 -40.97
C LYS A 29 -11.09 15.07 -39.51
N GLU A 30 -12.16 15.41 -38.82
CA GLU A 30 -12.09 15.89 -37.43
C GLU A 30 -11.65 14.78 -36.48
N PHE A 31 -12.10 13.53 -36.72
CA PHE A 31 -11.60 12.37 -35.99
C PHE A 31 -10.10 12.16 -36.17
N VAL A 32 -9.60 12.21 -37.42
CA VAL A 32 -8.17 12.01 -37.69
C VAL A 32 -7.32 13.12 -37.06
N VAL A 33 -7.77 14.38 -37.15
CA VAL A 33 -7.08 15.51 -36.51
C VAL A 33 -7.09 15.37 -34.99
N ALA A 34 -8.24 15.04 -34.40
CA ALA A 34 -8.36 14.82 -32.96
C ALA A 34 -7.49 13.66 -32.49
N LEU A 35 -7.45 12.55 -33.24
CA LEU A 35 -6.62 11.39 -32.95
C LEU A 35 -5.14 11.77 -32.98
N LEU A 36 -4.68 12.43 -34.05
CA LEU A 36 -3.28 12.87 -34.15
C LEU A 36 -2.90 13.83 -33.03
N ALA A 37 -3.75 14.81 -32.75
CA ALA A 37 -3.53 15.77 -31.66
C ALA A 37 -3.46 15.05 -30.31
N MET A 38 -4.40 14.15 -30.02
CA MET A 38 -4.40 13.39 -28.77
C MET A 38 -3.20 12.46 -28.67
N THR A 39 -2.83 11.74 -29.73
CA THR A 39 -1.64 10.87 -29.72
C THR A 39 -0.37 11.68 -29.45
N LEU A 40 -0.19 12.82 -30.11
CA LEU A 40 0.97 13.69 -29.89
C LEU A 40 1.01 14.24 -28.47
N LEU A 41 -0.13 14.69 -27.95
CA LEU A 41 -0.24 15.16 -26.57
C LEU A 41 0.03 14.04 -25.56
N THR A 42 -0.52 12.85 -25.76
CA THR A 42 -0.31 11.69 -24.89
C THR A 42 1.16 11.27 -24.88
N VAL A 43 1.82 11.17 -26.04
CA VAL A 43 3.25 10.83 -26.10
C VAL A 43 4.11 11.93 -25.50
N GLY A 44 3.78 13.20 -25.77
CA GLY A 44 4.48 14.35 -25.18
C GLY A 44 4.36 14.38 -23.67
N PHE A 45 3.15 14.21 -23.13
CA PHE A 45 2.93 14.14 -21.68
C PHE A 45 3.51 12.89 -21.06
N ALA A 46 3.46 11.73 -21.72
CA ALA A 46 4.12 10.53 -21.24
C ALA A 46 5.64 10.73 -21.15
N ALA A 47 6.28 11.38 -22.13
CA ALA A 47 7.71 11.66 -22.07
C ALA A 47 8.11 12.68 -21.00
N VAL A 48 7.24 13.67 -20.72
CA VAL A 48 7.51 14.73 -19.73
C VAL A 48 7.16 14.28 -18.30
N PHE A 49 6.12 13.46 -18.15
CA PHE A 49 5.56 13.02 -16.87
C PHE A 49 5.61 11.49 -16.71
N SER A 50 6.53 10.76 -17.37
CA SER A 50 6.67 9.32 -17.11
C SER A 50 7.20 9.10 -15.70
N SER A 51 6.66 8.09 -15.01
CA SER A 51 7.28 7.60 -13.78
C SER A 51 8.65 6.99 -14.10
N PRO A 52 9.65 7.13 -13.22
CA PRO A 52 10.90 6.40 -13.34
C PRO A 52 10.65 4.88 -13.42
N ASP A 53 11.45 4.18 -14.22
CA ASP A 53 11.46 2.71 -14.26
C ASP A 53 12.39 2.20 -13.15
N GLU A 54 11.90 2.23 -11.91
CA GLU A 54 12.65 1.76 -10.74
C GLU A 54 12.64 0.24 -10.67
N LYS A 55 13.83 -0.33 -10.46
CA LYS A 55 13.94 -1.77 -10.29
C LYS A 55 13.36 -2.20 -8.94
N PRO A 56 12.66 -3.34 -8.87
CA PRO A 56 12.21 -3.89 -7.60
C PRO A 56 13.38 -4.10 -6.65
N ILE A 57 13.16 -3.77 -5.37
CA ILE A 57 14.08 -4.17 -4.30
C ILE A 57 13.98 -5.68 -4.13
N THR A 58 15.14 -6.33 -4.10
CA THR A 58 15.27 -7.79 -3.91
C THR A 58 15.94 -8.06 -2.58
N LEU A 59 15.71 -9.24 -1.99
CA LEU A 59 16.39 -9.62 -0.75
C LEU A 59 17.90 -9.77 -0.98
N GLN A 60 18.31 -10.21 -2.17
CA GLN A 60 19.72 -10.17 -2.59
C GLN A 60 20.29 -8.77 -2.57
N GLY A 61 19.60 -7.80 -3.19
CA GLY A 61 20.05 -6.41 -3.24
C GLY A 61 20.17 -5.79 -1.85
N TRP A 62 19.17 -6.03 -1.00
CA TRP A 62 19.18 -5.62 0.41
C TRP A 62 20.36 -6.25 1.16
N ALA A 63 20.51 -7.57 1.12
CA ALA A 63 21.58 -8.30 1.81
C ALA A 63 23.01 -7.92 1.36
N GLN A 64 23.16 -7.37 0.15
CA GLN A 64 24.43 -6.83 -0.35
C GLN A 64 24.65 -5.36 0.07
N ALA A 65 23.58 -4.56 0.07
CA ALA A 65 23.66 -3.13 0.37
C ALA A 65 23.74 -2.84 1.87
N ASP A 66 22.99 -3.59 2.68
CA ASP A 66 22.94 -3.46 4.13
C ASP A 66 22.89 -4.84 4.84
N PRO A 67 24.04 -5.52 4.95
CA PRO A 67 24.11 -6.83 5.60
C PRO A 67 23.85 -6.79 7.10
N ASN A 68 24.07 -5.63 7.76
CA ASN A 68 23.88 -5.50 9.20
C ASN A 68 22.40 -5.42 9.53
N ASP A 69 21.64 -4.57 8.81
CA ASP A 69 20.18 -4.51 8.92
C ASP A 69 19.55 -5.86 8.59
N PHE A 70 20.01 -6.54 7.53
CA PHE A 70 19.53 -7.89 7.20
C PHE A 70 19.66 -8.88 8.37
N VAL A 71 20.82 -8.89 9.04
CA VAL A 71 21.02 -9.77 10.21
C VAL A 71 20.15 -9.32 11.37
N ALA A 72 20.04 -8.02 11.64
CA ALA A 72 19.19 -7.50 12.71
C ALA A 72 17.71 -7.87 12.51
N THR A 73 17.18 -7.72 11.29
CA THR A 73 15.81 -8.14 10.94
C THR A 73 15.66 -9.65 11.10
N ALA A 74 16.59 -10.47 10.61
CA ALA A 74 16.51 -11.92 10.82
C ALA A 74 16.48 -12.32 12.31
N VAL A 75 17.14 -11.55 13.19
CA VAL A 75 17.07 -11.75 14.64
C VAL A 75 15.72 -11.34 15.21
N SER A 76 15.12 -10.24 14.76
CA SER A 76 13.78 -9.82 15.20
C SER A 76 12.69 -10.80 14.73
N GLU A 77 12.87 -11.45 13.58
CA GLU A 77 11.97 -12.54 13.17
C GLU A 77 12.05 -13.74 14.11
N LEU A 78 13.26 -14.09 14.58
CA LEU A 78 13.50 -15.23 15.48
C LEU A 78 13.03 -14.99 16.92
N ASN A 79 13.11 -13.75 17.41
CA ASN A 79 12.67 -13.42 18.78
C ASN A 79 11.18 -13.02 18.84
N GLY A 80 10.52 -12.83 17.68
CA GLY A 80 9.11 -12.46 17.58
C GLY A 80 8.82 -10.98 17.79
N SER A 81 9.83 -10.10 17.67
CA SER A 81 9.70 -8.65 17.83
C SER A 81 9.69 -7.88 16.50
N SER A 82 9.60 -8.57 15.36
CA SER A 82 9.41 -7.92 14.05
C SER A 82 7.98 -7.36 13.93
N GLY A 83 7.80 -6.41 13.02
CA GLY A 83 6.49 -5.81 12.77
C GLY A 83 5.46 -6.86 12.36
N THR A 84 5.84 -7.79 11.48
CA THR A 84 4.99 -8.93 11.08
C THR A 84 4.69 -9.86 12.25
N ALA A 85 5.67 -10.18 13.10
CA ALA A 85 5.48 -11.06 14.25
C ALA A 85 4.45 -10.49 15.26
N GLU A 86 4.48 -9.17 15.49
CA GLU A 86 3.60 -8.49 16.44
C GLU A 86 2.24 -8.07 15.84
N TYR A 87 2.06 -8.22 14.51
CA TYR A 87 0.95 -7.60 13.77
C TYR A 87 -0.47 -8.09 14.16
N GLY A 88 -0.68 -9.40 14.27
CA GLY A 88 -2.01 -10.00 14.39
C GLY A 88 -2.63 -10.51 13.07
N PRO A 89 -3.97 -10.71 13.01
CA PRO A 89 -4.64 -11.19 11.81
C PRO A 89 -4.39 -10.27 10.61
N PRO A 90 -4.29 -10.76 9.36
CA PRO A 90 -4.57 -12.14 8.93
C PRO A 90 -3.40 -13.10 9.09
N TYR A 91 -2.27 -12.66 9.66
CA TYR A 91 -1.02 -13.43 9.69
C TYR A 91 -0.86 -14.29 10.93
N ASN A 92 -1.14 -13.73 12.10
CA ASN A 92 -0.98 -14.42 13.38
C ASN A 92 -2.01 -13.92 14.41
N THR A 93 -1.78 -14.21 15.68
CA THR A 93 -2.69 -13.85 16.78
C THR A 93 -2.04 -12.94 17.83
N ALA A 94 -0.94 -12.26 17.50
CA ALA A 94 -0.18 -11.43 18.44
C ALA A 94 -0.95 -10.18 18.89
N ALA A 95 -1.72 -9.57 17.99
CA ALA A 95 -2.55 -8.40 18.27
C ALA A 95 -3.93 -8.47 17.61
N ASP A 96 -4.78 -7.50 17.93
CA ASP A 96 -6.17 -7.42 17.43
C ASP A 96 -6.28 -6.78 16.02
N GLY A 97 -5.18 -6.25 15.49
CA GLY A 97 -5.15 -5.50 14.23
C GLY A 97 -5.88 -4.15 14.29
N GLN A 98 -6.22 -3.63 13.11
CA GLN A 98 -6.94 -2.36 12.97
C GLN A 98 -8.39 -2.45 13.45
N LYS A 99 -8.90 -1.35 14.03
CA LYS A 99 -10.25 -1.29 14.66
C LYS A 99 -11.04 -0.05 14.26
N ILE A 100 -12.37 -0.10 14.29
CA ILE A 100 -13.23 1.07 14.12
C ILE A 100 -14.18 1.14 15.32
N GLY A 101 -13.78 1.91 16.34
CA GLY A 101 -14.48 1.91 17.62
C GLY A 101 -14.53 0.50 18.23
N PRO A 102 -15.72 -0.07 18.51
CA PRO A 102 -15.86 -1.44 19.02
C PRO A 102 -15.72 -2.53 17.95
N LEU A 103 -15.58 -2.17 16.67
CA LEU A 103 -15.54 -3.12 15.56
C LEU A 103 -14.09 -3.54 15.27
N VAL A 104 -13.76 -4.81 15.52
CA VAL A 104 -12.45 -5.41 15.23
C VAL A 104 -12.56 -6.32 13.99
N LEU A 105 -12.83 -5.71 12.84
CA LEU A 105 -13.16 -6.42 11.59
C LEU A 105 -12.04 -7.39 11.17
N GLN A 106 -10.78 -6.97 11.32
CA GLN A 106 -9.61 -7.78 10.99
C GLN A 106 -9.52 -9.03 11.88
N LYS A 107 -9.71 -8.87 13.20
CA LYS A 107 -9.79 -9.98 14.15
C LYS A 107 -10.95 -10.92 13.86
N TRP A 108 -12.12 -10.41 13.48
CA TRP A 108 -13.27 -11.25 13.10
C TRP A 108 -13.00 -12.08 11.84
N GLY A 109 -12.18 -11.56 10.92
CA GLY A 109 -11.72 -12.28 9.74
C GLY A 109 -10.80 -13.47 10.05
N GLY A 110 -10.15 -13.46 11.22
CA GLY A 110 -9.25 -14.49 11.71
C GLY A 110 -7.93 -14.58 10.95
N VAL A 111 -7.11 -15.58 11.31
CA VAL A 111 -5.86 -15.89 10.60
C VAL A 111 -6.21 -16.60 9.28
N ARG A 112 -5.82 -16.00 8.16
CA ARG A 112 -6.12 -16.50 6.80
C ARG A 112 -4.86 -16.84 6.01
N THR A 113 -3.76 -16.17 6.32
CA THR A 113 -2.46 -16.38 5.69
C THR A 113 -1.46 -16.58 6.81
N PRO A 114 -1.44 -17.75 7.47
CA PRO A 114 -0.61 -17.94 8.65
C PRO A 114 0.86 -17.70 8.32
N VAL A 115 1.51 -16.84 9.10
CA VAL A 115 2.94 -16.57 9.02
C VAL A 115 3.55 -16.80 10.40
N ASP A 116 4.53 -17.69 10.45
CA ASP A 116 5.44 -17.85 11.58
C ASP A 116 6.78 -17.27 11.15
N THR A 117 7.11 -16.07 11.62
CA THR A 117 8.27 -15.31 11.15
C THR A 117 9.58 -16.08 11.31
N ALA A 118 9.79 -16.70 12.47
CA ALA A 118 10.99 -17.50 12.75
C ALA A 118 11.08 -18.70 11.80
N SER A 119 10.00 -19.45 11.63
CA SER A 119 9.98 -20.64 10.77
C SER A 119 10.03 -20.30 9.29
N ASP A 120 9.24 -19.33 8.84
CA ASP A 120 8.99 -19.03 7.43
C ASP A 120 10.10 -18.18 6.83
N PHE A 121 10.63 -17.19 7.56
CA PHE A 121 11.62 -16.26 7.02
C PHE A 121 13.06 -16.71 7.27
N VAL A 122 13.31 -17.48 8.33
CA VAL A 122 14.67 -17.87 8.73
C VAL A 122 14.89 -19.38 8.63
N LEU A 123 14.15 -20.19 9.40
CA LEU A 123 14.51 -21.59 9.59
C LEU A 123 14.24 -22.46 8.35
N THR A 124 13.10 -22.27 7.68
CA THR A 124 12.72 -23.09 6.52
C THR A 124 13.61 -22.82 5.31
N PRO A 125 13.93 -21.57 4.95
CA PRO A 125 14.91 -21.29 3.90
C PRO A 125 16.27 -21.95 4.17
N LEU A 126 16.75 -21.93 5.41
CA LEU A 126 18.02 -22.56 5.80
C LEU A 126 18.02 -24.08 5.60
N ARG A 127 16.87 -24.77 5.69
CA ARG A 127 16.77 -26.22 5.40
C ARG A 127 17.12 -26.56 3.95
N SER A 128 17.00 -25.59 3.03
CA SER A 128 17.28 -25.81 1.61
C SER A 128 18.78 -25.77 1.29
N VAL A 129 19.64 -25.35 2.23
CA VAL A 129 21.09 -25.21 2.03
C VAL A 129 21.78 -26.58 2.20
N PRO A 130 22.33 -27.18 1.13
CA PRO A 130 22.98 -28.48 1.23
C PRO A 130 24.45 -28.33 1.63
N GLY A 131 24.99 -29.37 2.29
CA GLY A 131 26.44 -29.54 2.47
C GLY A 131 27.11 -28.67 3.54
N ASP A 132 26.35 -27.99 4.40
CA ASP A 132 26.88 -27.21 5.52
C ASP A 132 26.66 -27.93 6.86
N THR A 133 27.72 -28.56 7.39
CA THR A 133 27.68 -29.30 8.65
C THR A 133 27.47 -28.39 9.86
N GLU A 134 28.05 -27.18 9.84
CA GLU A 134 27.91 -26.21 10.92
C GLU A 134 26.46 -25.74 11.02
N LEU A 135 25.85 -25.38 9.88
CA LEU A 135 24.44 -25.02 9.80
C LEU A 135 23.55 -26.17 10.27
N SER A 136 23.79 -27.40 9.81
CA SER A 136 22.97 -28.54 10.23
C SER A 136 23.01 -28.78 11.75
N THR A 137 24.17 -28.54 12.38
CA THR A 137 24.36 -28.63 13.83
C THR A 137 23.66 -27.49 14.55
N ALA A 138 23.76 -26.26 14.03
CA ALA A 138 23.09 -25.08 14.55
C ALA A 138 21.56 -25.24 14.51
N MET A 139 21.02 -25.72 13.39
CA MET A 139 19.58 -26.01 13.24
C MET A 139 19.11 -27.11 14.19
N ALA A 140 19.89 -28.18 14.37
CA ALA A 140 19.56 -29.24 15.33
C ALA A 140 19.59 -28.73 16.77
N THR A 141 20.57 -27.90 17.12
CA THR A 141 20.69 -27.28 18.46
C THR A 141 19.51 -26.35 18.73
N TYR A 142 19.14 -25.50 17.76
CA TYR A 142 18.01 -24.60 17.89
C TYR A 142 16.71 -25.38 18.04
N ALA A 143 16.47 -26.39 17.19
CA ALA A 143 15.27 -27.22 17.23
C ALA A 143 15.12 -28.07 18.50
N ALA A 144 16.22 -28.41 19.16
CA ALA A 144 16.22 -29.17 20.42
C ALA A 144 15.98 -28.30 21.67
N ALA A 145 16.15 -26.98 21.56
CA ALA A 145 15.93 -26.04 22.65
C ALA A 145 14.44 -25.78 22.89
N SER A 146 14.07 -25.35 24.10
CA SER A 146 12.72 -24.88 24.37
C SER A 146 12.45 -23.54 23.67
N ALA A 147 11.17 -23.20 23.46
CA ALA A 147 10.77 -21.90 22.90
C ALA A 147 11.35 -20.73 23.72
N ASP A 148 11.28 -20.81 25.06
CA ASP A 148 11.86 -19.78 25.94
C ASP A 148 13.38 -19.61 25.73
N GLN A 149 14.10 -20.71 25.49
CA GLN A 149 15.54 -20.68 25.25
C GLN A 149 15.86 -20.13 23.85
N GLN A 150 15.08 -20.49 22.83
CA GLN A 150 15.18 -19.94 21.48
C GLN A 150 14.98 -18.41 21.49
N THR A 151 13.93 -17.93 22.14
CA THR A 151 13.64 -16.50 22.31
C THR A 151 14.74 -15.82 23.12
N SER A 152 15.18 -16.41 24.25
CA SER A 152 16.25 -15.84 25.08
C SER A 152 17.55 -15.64 24.29
N TRP A 153 17.94 -16.61 23.46
CA TRP A 153 19.13 -16.50 22.60
C TRP A 153 18.98 -15.40 21.56
N ALA A 154 17.83 -15.32 20.89
CA ALA A 154 17.57 -14.33 19.85
C ALA A 154 17.47 -12.92 20.44
N THR A 155 16.77 -12.72 21.55
CA THR A 155 16.71 -11.44 22.29
C THR A 155 18.11 -11.01 22.75
N SER A 156 18.86 -11.91 23.39
CA SER A 156 20.21 -11.58 23.89
C SER A 156 21.15 -11.17 22.76
N TYR A 157 21.03 -11.82 21.59
CA TYR A 157 21.82 -11.45 20.42
C TYR A 157 21.36 -10.13 19.79
N GLY A 158 20.05 -9.88 19.71
CA GLY A 158 19.50 -8.59 19.24
C GLY A 158 19.93 -7.41 20.11
N ASP A 159 19.91 -7.59 21.44
CA ASP A 159 20.42 -6.60 22.39
C ASP A 159 21.94 -6.36 22.18
N ALA A 160 22.68 -7.43 21.91
CA ALA A 160 24.12 -7.33 21.67
C ALA A 160 24.44 -6.65 20.33
N LEU A 161 23.65 -6.89 19.28
CA LEU A 161 23.73 -6.18 18.00
C LEU A 161 23.46 -4.69 18.16
N THR A 162 22.44 -4.32 18.93
CA THR A 162 22.11 -2.91 19.22
C THR A 162 23.27 -2.18 19.92
N ASN A 163 24.04 -2.90 20.74
CA ASN A 163 25.22 -2.36 21.41
C ASN A 163 26.50 -2.41 20.56
N ALA A 164 26.49 -3.14 19.44
CA ALA A 164 27.64 -3.23 18.54
C ALA A 164 27.75 -1.95 17.71
N PRO A 165 28.98 -1.43 17.45
CA PRO A 165 29.15 -0.28 16.58
C PRO A 165 28.58 -0.54 15.18
N ASP A 166 27.68 0.34 14.73
CA ASP A 166 26.96 0.25 13.45
C ASP A 166 26.05 -1.00 13.31
N GLY A 167 25.67 -1.62 14.43
CA GLY A 167 24.89 -2.86 14.41
C GLY A 167 25.65 -4.06 13.84
N ASP A 168 26.98 -3.96 13.71
CA ASP A 168 27.81 -4.93 13.00
C ASP A 168 27.90 -6.28 13.73
N PRO A 169 27.40 -7.38 13.14
CA PRO A 169 27.50 -8.72 13.71
C PRO A 169 28.92 -9.16 14.05
N ALA A 170 29.94 -8.65 13.33
CA ALA A 170 31.35 -8.97 13.57
C ALA A 170 31.94 -8.26 14.80
N LYS A 171 31.28 -7.21 15.30
CA LYS A 171 31.71 -6.43 16.48
C LYS A 171 30.89 -6.76 17.73
N VAL A 172 29.95 -7.70 17.64
CA VAL A 172 29.16 -8.16 18.79
C VAL A 172 30.09 -8.76 19.85
N ALA A 173 29.91 -8.34 21.10
CA ALA A 173 30.65 -8.87 22.23
C ALA A 173 30.36 -10.37 22.41
N ALA A 174 31.28 -11.12 23.01
CA ALA A 174 31.03 -12.53 23.31
C ALA A 174 29.89 -12.68 24.34
N GLY A 175 28.98 -13.62 24.09
CA GLY A 175 27.84 -13.90 24.95
C GLY A 175 27.15 -15.22 24.59
N GLU A 176 26.14 -15.58 25.36
CA GLU A 176 25.38 -16.82 25.17
C GLU A 176 24.23 -16.61 24.19
N TYR A 177 24.53 -16.71 22.90
CA TYR A 177 23.55 -16.49 21.81
C TYR A 177 23.08 -17.80 21.16
N GLY A 178 23.50 -18.94 21.70
CA GLY A 178 23.23 -20.25 21.12
C GLY A 178 23.64 -20.31 19.63
N PRO A 179 22.84 -20.96 18.77
CA PRO A 179 23.13 -21.04 17.34
C PRO A 179 22.67 -19.82 16.52
N VAL A 180 22.07 -18.79 17.13
CA VAL A 180 21.46 -17.66 16.41
C VAL A 180 22.44 -16.94 15.46
N PRO A 181 23.69 -16.60 15.86
CA PRO A 181 24.64 -15.94 14.96
C PRO A 181 24.98 -16.78 13.71
N VAL A 182 25.03 -18.10 13.86
CA VAL A 182 25.28 -19.03 12.74
C VAL A 182 24.08 -19.05 11.80
N LEU A 183 22.86 -19.14 12.35
CA LEU A 183 21.63 -19.18 11.55
C LEU A 183 21.47 -17.89 10.72
N THR A 184 21.60 -16.72 11.34
CA THR A 184 21.42 -15.44 10.65
C THR A 184 22.57 -15.14 9.69
N GLY A 185 23.81 -15.50 10.03
CA GLY A 185 24.94 -15.38 9.11
C GLY A 185 24.83 -16.27 7.87
N ARG A 186 24.28 -17.49 8.01
CA ARG A 186 24.00 -18.37 6.86
C ARG A 186 22.80 -17.90 6.05
N LEU A 187 21.79 -17.31 6.70
CA LEU A 187 20.66 -16.71 5.99
C LEU A 187 21.13 -15.53 5.14
N LEU A 188 22.03 -14.69 5.68
CA LEU A 188 22.65 -13.59 4.94
C LEU A 188 23.43 -14.12 3.72
N THR A 189 24.21 -15.18 3.88
CA THR A 189 24.94 -15.80 2.76
C THR A 189 23.99 -16.33 1.69
N LEU A 190 22.89 -16.96 2.10
CA LEU A 190 21.84 -17.44 1.20
C LEU A 190 21.17 -16.28 0.45
N ALA A 191 20.85 -15.19 1.14
CA ALA A 191 20.28 -13.98 0.55
C ALA A 191 21.23 -13.33 -0.46
N GLN A 192 22.50 -13.15 -0.11
CA GLN A 192 23.52 -12.58 -1.00
C GLN A 192 23.72 -13.39 -2.29
N SER A 193 23.50 -14.71 -2.24
CA SER A 193 23.52 -15.58 -3.42
C SER A 193 22.28 -15.47 -4.31
N GLY A 194 21.20 -14.83 -3.84
CA GLY A 194 19.88 -14.80 -4.50
C GLY A 194 19.01 -16.03 -4.23
N GLY A 195 19.49 -16.98 -3.42
CA GLY A 195 18.75 -18.19 -3.07
C GLY A 195 17.54 -17.93 -2.17
N LEU A 196 17.57 -16.87 -1.35
CA LEU A 196 16.49 -16.56 -0.42
C LEU A 196 15.22 -16.05 -1.12
N ASP A 197 15.36 -15.17 -2.12
CA ASP A 197 14.22 -14.70 -2.93
C ASP A 197 13.46 -15.90 -3.53
N GLY A 198 14.18 -16.87 -4.06
CA GLY A 198 13.60 -18.12 -4.56
C GLY A 198 12.97 -18.95 -3.45
N ALA A 199 13.64 -19.13 -2.32
CA ALA A 199 13.15 -19.94 -1.21
C ALA A 199 11.82 -19.41 -0.62
N LEU A 200 11.66 -18.10 -0.48
CA LEU A 200 10.44 -17.49 0.09
C LEU A 200 9.27 -17.41 -0.90
N VAL A 201 9.54 -17.43 -2.20
CA VAL A 201 8.50 -17.42 -3.26
C VAL A 201 8.08 -18.85 -3.65
N SER A 202 8.98 -19.83 -3.55
CA SER A 202 8.77 -21.18 -4.10
C SER A 202 8.25 -22.23 -3.11
N GLU A 203 7.87 -21.83 -1.89
CA GLU A 203 7.23 -22.75 -0.95
C GLU A 203 5.90 -23.28 -1.51
N GLY A 204 5.91 -24.54 -1.94
CA GLY A 204 4.71 -25.21 -2.47
C GLY A 204 4.85 -25.89 -3.82
N SER A 205 6.08 -26.06 -4.35
CA SER A 205 6.34 -26.87 -5.57
C SER A 205 5.66 -26.35 -6.84
N GLN A 206 5.44 -25.04 -6.95
CA GLN A 206 4.85 -24.43 -8.14
C GLN A 206 5.94 -23.87 -9.06
N PHE A 207 5.92 -24.29 -10.33
CA PHE A 207 6.84 -23.82 -11.37
C PHE A 207 6.64 -22.32 -11.70
N TYR A 208 5.42 -21.82 -11.49
CA TYR A 208 5.08 -20.39 -11.51
C TYR A 208 4.51 -20.02 -10.16
N ALA A 209 5.30 -19.34 -9.34
CA ALA A 209 4.85 -18.77 -8.10
C ALA A 209 4.58 -17.27 -8.29
N SER A 210 3.40 -16.83 -7.88
CA SER A 210 2.97 -15.43 -7.94
C SER A 210 2.62 -14.87 -6.57
N ASP A 211 2.88 -15.64 -5.50
CA ASP A 211 2.68 -15.21 -4.13
C ASP A 211 3.98 -14.65 -3.58
N PHE A 212 4.04 -13.33 -3.43
CA PHE A 212 5.18 -12.60 -2.86
C PHE A 212 4.92 -12.15 -1.43
N THR A 213 3.90 -12.71 -0.74
CA THR A 213 3.53 -12.29 0.60
C THR A 213 4.72 -12.40 1.57
N LYS A 214 5.39 -13.56 1.61
CA LYS A 214 6.53 -13.80 2.50
C LYS A 214 7.73 -12.87 2.24
N PRO A 215 8.28 -12.77 1.02
CA PRO A 215 9.42 -11.87 0.79
C PRO A 215 9.05 -10.39 0.99
N LEU A 216 7.81 -9.97 0.70
CA LEU A 216 7.37 -8.59 0.95
C LEU A 216 7.24 -8.29 2.44
N LEU A 217 6.69 -9.21 3.24
CA LEU A 217 6.61 -9.04 4.69
C LEU A 217 8.01 -8.97 5.31
N PHE A 218 8.89 -9.90 4.95
CA PHE A 218 10.26 -9.90 5.46
C PHE A 218 11.05 -8.63 5.07
N LEU A 219 10.84 -8.11 3.85
CA LEU A 219 11.41 -6.82 3.45
C LEU A 219 10.75 -5.64 4.18
N ALA A 220 9.44 -5.71 4.48
CA ALA A 220 8.73 -4.66 5.20
C ALA A 220 9.16 -4.54 6.67
N ASP A 221 9.68 -5.61 7.26
CA ASP A 221 10.25 -5.62 8.61
C ASP A 221 11.68 -5.05 8.67
N SER A 222 12.27 -4.67 7.53
CA SER A 222 13.62 -4.10 7.44
C SER A 222 13.66 -2.59 7.65
N GLY A 223 14.76 -2.09 8.24
CA GLY A 223 15.07 -0.67 8.21
C GLY A 223 15.46 -0.20 6.80
N TYR A 224 16.07 -1.09 6.01
CA TYR A 224 16.49 -0.79 4.64
C TYR A 224 15.35 -0.32 3.74
N LEU A 225 14.17 -0.95 3.79
CA LEU A 225 13.02 -0.52 2.98
C LEU A 225 12.58 0.90 3.34
N GLU A 226 12.54 1.22 4.64
CA GLU A 226 12.21 2.56 5.13
C GLU A 226 13.25 3.60 4.65
N ASP A 227 14.53 3.27 4.73
CA ASP A 227 15.61 4.15 4.28
C ASP A 227 15.55 4.41 2.77
N GLN A 228 15.24 3.40 1.96
CA GLN A 228 15.00 3.60 0.53
C GLN A 228 13.79 4.51 0.28
N ALA A 229 12.69 4.30 1.01
CA ALA A 229 11.49 5.15 0.90
C ALA A 229 11.79 6.60 1.29
N ARG A 230 12.57 6.84 2.34
CA ARG A 230 12.99 8.18 2.77
C ARG A 230 13.92 8.84 1.76
N ALA A 231 14.89 8.09 1.20
CA ALA A 231 15.78 8.57 0.15
C ALA A 231 15.03 9.00 -1.12
N GLN A 232 13.89 8.37 -1.39
CA GLN A 232 13.00 8.70 -2.51
C GLN A 232 11.92 9.74 -2.16
N HIS A 233 11.98 10.35 -0.98
CA HIS A 233 11.00 11.32 -0.49
C HIS A 233 9.57 10.77 -0.37
N LEU A 234 9.42 9.45 -0.23
CA LEU A 234 8.12 8.79 -0.03
C LEU A 234 7.64 8.85 1.43
N GLY A 235 8.56 9.00 2.38
CA GLY A 235 8.23 9.19 3.80
C GLY A 235 7.73 10.61 4.13
N GLY A 236 7.32 10.80 5.39
CA GLY A 236 6.99 12.11 5.95
C GLY A 236 5.57 12.20 6.53
N ASP A 237 5.41 13.05 7.54
CA ASP A 237 4.17 13.16 8.33
C ASP A 237 3.06 13.93 7.57
N GLN A 238 3.44 14.67 6.54
CA GLN A 238 2.56 15.56 5.79
C GLN A 238 2.30 15.02 4.40
N TRP A 239 1.03 14.72 4.11
CA TRP A 239 0.57 14.32 2.79
C TRP A 239 1.33 13.12 2.19
N GLY A 240 1.90 12.24 3.03
CA GLY A 240 2.79 11.14 2.60
C GLY A 240 2.17 10.18 1.57
N MET A 241 0.86 9.96 1.62
CA MET A 241 0.15 9.14 0.62
C MET A 241 0.08 9.80 -0.77
N MET A 242 0.48 11.07 -0.89
CA MET A 242 0.70 11.74 -2.18
C MET A 242 2.14 11.66 -2.65
N ASN A 243 3.10 11.30 -1.80
CA ASN A 243 4.49 11.34 -2.22
C ASN A 243 4.71 10.31 -3.33
N GLU A 244 5.51 10.70 -4.30
CA GLU A 244 5.82 9.88 -5.46
C GLU A 244 7.29 10.09 -5.82
N THR A 245 7.86 9.11 -6.48
CA THR A 245 9.25 9.17 -6.92
C THR A 245 9.45 10.16 -8.07
N GLY A 246 10.58 10.88 -8.05
CA GLY A 246 10.96 11.79 -9.14
C GLY A 246 10.05 13.01 -9.28
N ASN A 247 9.75 13.39 -10.53
CA ASN A 247 8.99 14.60 -10.87
C ASN A 247 7.50 14.33 -11.17
N TYR A 248 6.98 13.17 -10.76
CA TYR A 248 5.61 12.79 -11.06
C TYR A 248 4.63 13.52 -10.12
N PRO A 249 3.50 14.06 -10.63
CA PRO A 249 2.47 14.57 -9.74
C PRO A 249 1.93 13.41 -8.90
N GLY A 250 2.10 13.51 -7.58
CA GLY A 250 1.58 12.56 -6.61
C GLY A 250 0.13 12.13 -6.82
N GLN A 251 -0.31 11.09 -6.12
CA GLN A 251 -1.62 10.46 -6.31
C GLN A 251 -2.79 11.38 -5.91
N ALA A 252 -3.15 12.33 -6.79
CA ALA A 252 -4.07 13.42 -6.48
C ALA A 252 -5.49 12.96 -6.15
N TRP A 253 -5.90 11.79 -6.65
CA TRP A 253 -7.19 11.20 -6.29
C TRP A 253 -7.26 10.77 -4.81
N LEU A 254 -6.13 10.61 -4.14
CA LEU A 254 -6.06 10.29 -2.71
C LEU A 254 -6.15 11.52 -1.80
N TRP A 255 -6.19 12.75 -2.34
CA TRP A 255 -6.28 14.00 -1.56
C TRP A 255 -7.37 13.98 -0.48
N LEU A 256 -8.53 13.44 -0.82
CA LEU A 256 -9.65 13.35 0.12
C LEU A 256 -9.37 12.44 1.31
N TYR A 257 -8.52 11.42 1.15
CA TYR A 257 -8.13 10.51 2.22
C TYR A 257 -7.00 11.11 3.04
N THR A 258 -5.91 11.50 2.38
CA THR A 258 -4.70 12.01 3.05
C THR A 258 -4.94 13.31 3.82
N PHE A 259 -5.94 14.11 3.45
CA PHE A 259 -6.32 15.31 4.20
C PHE A 259 -6.67 14.98 5.65
N TRP A 260 -7.39 13.88 5.90
CA TRP A 260 -7.83 13.52 7.24
C TRP A 260 -6.67 13.14 8.15
N TYR A 261 -5.58 12.57 7.61
CA TYR A 261 -4.36 12.27 8.36
C TYR A 261 -3.67 13.52 8.93
N GLN A 262 -4.02 14.70 8.43
CA GLN A 262 -3.44 15.97 8.89
C GLN A 262 -4.22 16.59 10.06
N VAL A 263 -5.37 16.01 10.44
CA VAL A 263 -6.32 16.60 11.39
C VAL A 263 -6.53 15.67 12.60
N PRO A 264 -6.44 16.15 13.85
CA PRO A 264 -6.83 15.37 15.01
C PRO A 264 -8.31 14.96 14.95
N PRO A 265 -8.68 13.73 15.37
CA PRO A 265 -7.86 12.75 16.09
C PRO A 265 -7.06 11.78 15.19
N PHE A 266 -7.18 11.86 13.86
CA PHE A 266 -6.55 10.89 12.95
C PHE A 266 -5.03 11.04 12.93
N SER A 267 -4.52 12.28 12.98
CA SER A 267 -3.08 12.57 12.95
C SER A 267 -2.30 12.06 14.16
N THR A 268 -2.98 11.60 15.22
CA THR A 268 -2.36 11.12 16.48
C THR A 268 -2.77 9.69 16.81
N SER A 269 -3.38 8.96 15.87
CA SER A 269 -3.88 7.61 16.11
C SER A 269 -3.05 6.59 15.35
N ASP A 270 -2.59 5.55 16.05
CA ASP A 270 -1.93 4.36 15.45
C ASP A 270 -2.86 3.50 14.58
N ASN A 271 -4.08 3.98 14.35
CA ASN A 271 -5.16 3.30 13.66
C ASN A 271 -5.89 4.29 12.72
N ALA A 272 -5.15 5.31 12.27
CA ALA A 272 -5.62 6.35 11.38
C ALA A 272 -6.25 5.76 10.12
N ASP A 273 -5.62 4.74 9.52
CA ASP A 273 -6.09 4.10 8.29
C ASP A 273 -7.53 3.62 8.37
N ALA A 274 -7.86 2.83 9.39
CA ALA A 274 -9.20 2.31 9.58
C ALA A 274 -10.22 3.40 9.90
N LEU A 275 -9.82 4.42 10.66
CA LEU A 275 -10.67 5.55 11.00
C LEU A 275 -10.98 6.44 9.78
N VAL A 276 -9.97 6.75 8.97
CA VAL A 276 -10.12 7.53 7.73
C VAL A 276 -10.94 6.74 6.72
N TRP A 277 -10.67 5.44 6.56
CA TRP A 277 -11.49 4.57 5.72
C TRP A 277 -12.96 4.57 6.17
N GLY A 278 -13.21 4.41 7.47
CA GLY A 278 -14.56 4.42 8.04
C GLY A 278 -15.29 5.74 7.81
N LEU A 279 -14.59 6.87 7.99
CA LEU A 279 -15.12 8.19 7.69
C LEU A 279 -15.47 8.34 6.21
N MET A 280 -14.57 7.93 5.31
CA MET A 280 -14.78 8.02 3.87
C MET A 280 -15.92 7.11 3.41
N ALA A 281 -16.09 5.93 4.01
CA ALA A 281 -17.24 5.06 3.77
C ALA A 281 -18.56 5.75 4.17
N VAL A 282 -18.60 6.41 5.33
CA VAL A 282 -19.78 7.18 5.78
C VAL A 282 -20.07 8.35 4.84
N LEU A 283 -19.06 9.14 4.46
CA LEU A 283 -19.23 10.26 3.52
C LEU A 283 -19.74 9.78 2.16
N THR A 284 -19.25 8.65 1.67
CA THR A 284 -19.72 8.03 0.43
C THR A 284 -21.16 7.58 0.55
N LEU A 285 -21.56 6.95 1.66
CA LEU A 285 -22.95 6.58 1.91
C LEU A 285 -23.86 7.81 1.94
N VAL A 286 -23.44 8.89 2.63
CA VAL A 286 -24.18 10.16 2.63
C VAL A 286 -24.36 10.66 1.20
N MET A 287 -23.30 10.66 0.38
CA MET A 287 -23.35 11.08 -1.02
C MET A 287 -24.36 10.26 -1.84
N VAL A 288 -24.37 8.93 -1.67
CA VAL A 288 -25.34 8.03 -2.32
C VAL A 288 -26.77 8.34 -1.87
N PHE A 289 -26.98 8.67 -0.60
CA PHE A 289 -28.29 8.99 -0.04
C PHE A 289 -28.72 10.46 -0.20
N VAL A 290 -27.90 11.35 -0.77
CA VAL A 290 -28.22 12.76 -1.02
C VAL A 290 -29.61 12.98 -1.64
N PRO A 291 -30.08 12.20 -2.65
CA PRO A 291 -31.40 12.40 -3.24
C PRO A 291 -32.57 12.26 -2.24
N PHE A 292 -32.35 11.49 -1.16
CA PHE A 292 -33.34 11.16 -0.14
C PHE A 292 -33.27 12.08 1.07
N ILE A 293 -32.19 12.85 1.25
CA ILE A 293 -32.01 13.75 2.40
C ILE A 293 -32.75 15.07 2.14
N PRO A 294 -33.83 15.39 2.89
CA PRO A 294 -34.53 16.67 2.78
C PRO A 294 -33.56 17.82 3.11
N GLY A 295 -33.64 18.94 2.38
CA GLY A 295 -32.70 20.05 2.53
C GLY A 295 -31.50 19.92 1.58
N ILE A 296 -30.67 18.87 1.73
CA ILE A 296 -29.47 18.68 0.89
C ILE A 296 -29.84 18.52 -0.59
N ARG A 297 -30.85 17.69 -0.89
CA ARG A 297 -31.37 17.53 -2.26
C ARG A 297 -31.84 18.85 -2.90
N SER A 298 -32.17 19.84 -2.09
CA SER A 298 -32.68 21.14 -2.54
C SER A 298 -31.59 22.19 -2.72
N ILE A 299 -30.36 21.94 -2.24
CA ILE A 299 -29.23 22.86 -2.34
C ILE A 299 -28.97 23.30 -3.79
N PRO A 300 -28.95 22.40 -4.81
CA PRO A 300 -28.75 22.82 -6.20
C PRO A 300 -29.83 23.77 -6.71
N ARG A 301 -31.04 23.75 -6.12
CA ARG A 301 -32.12 24.68 -6.46
C ARG A 301 -31.99 26.01 -5.73
N ALA A 302 -31.47 26.00 -4.50
CA ALA A 302 -31.24 27.20 -3.67
C ALA A 302 -30.00 27.99 -4.10
N ILE A 303 -28.93 27.31 -4.47
CA ILE A 303 -27.70 27.90 -5.01
C ILE A 303 -27.59 27.48 -6.48
N PRO A 304 -28.16 28.24 -7.42
CA PRO A 304 -28.29 27.82 -8.81
C PRO A 304 -26.98 28.03 -9.57
N VAL A 305 -25.90 27.35 -9.18
CA VAL A 305 -24.62 27.34 -9.92
C VAL A 305 -24.84 26.88 -11.36
N TYR A 306 -25.84 26.01 -11.58
CA TYR A 306 -26.26 25.60 -12.92
C TYR A 306 -26.67 26.80 -13.80
N ARG A 307 -27.21 27.90 -13.23
CA ARG A 307 -27.51 29.11 -14.01
C ARG A 307 -26.26 29.88 -14.41
N LEU A 308 -25.15 29.75 -13.66
CA LEU A 308 -23.85 30.31 -14.05
C LEU A 308 -23.24 29.51 -15.19
N ILE A 309 -23.24 28.18 -15.08
CA ILE A 309 -22.72 27.27 -16.11
C ILE A 309 -23.52 27.40 -17.40
N TRP A 310 -24.85 27.40 -17.30
CA TRP A 310 -25.77 27.48 -18.43
C TRP A 310 -26.31 28.91 -18.65
N ARG A 311 -25.49 29.92 -18.36
CA ARG A 311 -25.90 31.34 -18.41
C ARG A 311 -26.55 31.73 -19.72
N ALA A 312 -26.04 31.24 -20.85
CA ALA A 312 -26.57 31.52 -22.18
C ALA A 312 -27.97 30.90 -22.42
N HIS A 313 -28.23 29.72 -21.86
CA HIS A 313 -29.54 29.06 -21.97
C HIS A 313 -30.59 29.80 -21.14
N TYR A 314 -30.26 30.18 -19.90
CA TYR A 314 -31.18 30.84 -18.97
C TYR A 314 -31.35 32.36 -19.20
N ARG A 315 -30.49 33.00 -20.00
CA ARG A 315 -30.61 34.42 -20.38
C ARG A 315 -31.40 34.65 -21.66
N ARG A 316 -31.72 33.61 -22.43
CA ARG A 316 -32.55 33.78 -23.64
C ARG A 316 -33.97 34.14 -23.20
N PRO A 317 -34.53 35.28 -23.66
CA PRO A 317 -35.94 35.57 -23.47
C PRO A 317 -36.73 34.44 -24.12
N THR A 318 -37.69 33.90 -23.39
CA THR A 318 -38.74 33.08 -23.99
C THR A 318 -39.58 34.02 -24.83
N GLY A 319 -39.26 34.08 -26.13
CA GLY A 319 -40.15 34.63 -27.16
C GLY A 319 -41.24 33.63 -27.48
#